data_AF-A0A3C0L967-F1
#
_entry.id   AF-A0A3C0L967-F1
#
_cell.length_a   1.000
_cell.length_b   1.000
_cell.length_c   1.000
_cell.angle_alpha   90.00
_cell.angle_beta   90.00
_cell.angle_gamma   90.00
#
_symmetry.space_group_name_H-M   'P 1'
#
loop_
_entity.id
_entity.type
_entity.pdbx_description
1 polymer ?
#
loop_
_entity_poly.entity_id
_entity_poly.type
_entity_poly.pdbx_seq_one_letter_code
_entity_poly.pdbx_strand_id
1 'polypeptide(L)'
;MQFIRIGEKVISKEKLNREIDKILKLRTKGVTQEGVARKLGVERTFVSRLESLGEIRKGKKIALIGFPIKNKEELTLLAEELGIEYVLLLTQKERFEFIKKKTKSELFNEVMEIIVKLSDFDLIIFLGSDMRVPVVEKIFSVQVIGIIIGQSPIKNSKYINPEKIKEIMKKIRN
;
A
#
# COMPACT_ATOMS: atom_id res chain seq x y z
N MET A 1 -17.08 -39.01 0.38
CA MET A 1 -15.77 -39.07 1.06
C MET A 1 -14.70 -39.25 0.01
N GLN A 2 -14.09 -38.16 -0.42
CA GLN A 2 -12.96 -38.12 -1.34
C GLN A 2 -11.67 -38.17 -0.53
N PHE A 3 -10.95 -39.28 -0.64
CA PHE A 3 -9.66 -39.46 0.00
C PHE A 3 -8.53 -39.19 -0.99
N ILE A 4 -7.48 -38.54 -0.51
CA ILE A 4 -6.28 -38.20 -1.27
C ILE A 4 -5.09 -38.82 -0.56
N ARG A 5 -4.27 -39.59 -1.28
CA ARG A 5 -3.04 -40.16 -0.72
C ARG A 5 -1.84 -39.30 -1.09
N ILE A 6 -1.07 -38.88 -0.08
CA ILE A 6 0.15 -38.08 -0.25
C ILE A 6 1.26 -38.78 0.54
N GLY A 7 2.13 -39.52 -0.16
CA GLY A 7 3.10 -40.41 0.47
C GLY A 7 2.42 -41.40 1.40
N GLU A 8 2.79 -41.36 2.68
CA GLU A 8 2.22 -42.20 3.74
C GLU A 8 0.90 -41.67 4.31
N LYS A 9 0.48 -40.44 3.96
CA LYS A 9 -0.70 -39.79 4.52
C LYS A 9 -1.94 -40.06 3.67
N VAL A 10 -3.07 -40.34 4.32
CA VAL A 10 -4.41 -40.35 3.71
C VAL A 10 -5.20 -39.16 4.23
N ILE A 11 -5.59 -38.26 3.34
CA ILE A 11 -6.27 -37.00 3.63
C ILE A 11 -7.73 -37.10 3.18
N SER A 12 -8.68 -36.72 4.04
CA SER A 12 -10.08 -36.53 3.64
C SER A 12 -10.28 -35.10 3.17
N LYS A 13 -10.70 -34.93 1.91
CA LYS A 13 -11.01 -33.62 1.33
C LYS A 13 -12.17 -32.94 2.07
N GLU A 14 -13.18 -33.70 2.50
CA GLU A 14 -14.30 -33.14 3.28
C GLU A 14 -13.88 -32.69 4.68
N LYS A 15 -12.92 -33.37 5.32
CA LYS A 15 -12.35 -32.89 6.59
C LYS A 15 -11.58 -31.59 6.38
N LEU A 16 -10.76 -31.51 5.32
CA LEU A 16 -10.01 -30.30 4.99
C LEU A 16 -10.94 -29.11 4.76
N ASN A 17 -11.97 -29.26 3.92
CA ASN A 17 -12.93 -28.20 3.62
C ASN A 17 -13.63 -27.71 4.90
N ARG A 18 -14.05 -28.61 5.80
CA ARG A 18 -14.67 -28.21 7.07
C ARG A 18 -13.73 -27.37 7.94
N GLU A 19 -12.43 -27.68 7.98
CA GLU A 19 -11.47 -26.88 8.75
C GLU A 19 -11.20 -25.52 8.07
N ILE A 20 -11.12 -25.48 6.75
CA ILE A 20 -11.03 -24.22 5.97
C ILE A 20 -12.26 -23.35 6.23
N ASP A 21 -13.47 -23.91 6.17
CA ASP A 21 -14.72 -23.20 6.43
C ASP A 21 -14.77 -22.63 7.85
N LYS A 22 -14.25 -23.36 8.85
CA LYS A 22 -14.14 -22.83 10.22
C LYS A 22 -13.20 -21.64 10.29
N ILE A 23 -12.04 -21.71 9.64
CA ILE A 23 -11.09 -20.59 9.56
C ILE A 23 -11.79 -19.37 8.94
N LEU A 24 -12.37 -19.53 7.76
CA LEU A 24 -13.05 -18.45 7.03
C LEU A 24 -14.25 -17.89 7.82
N LYS A 25 -15.05 -18.75 8.45
CA LYS A 25 -16.21 -18.33 9.27
C LYS A 25 -15.80 -17.53 10.51
N LEU A 26 -14.65 -17.82 11.12
CA LEU A 26 -14.12 -16.99 12.19
C LEU A 26 -13.58 -15.66 11.66
N ARG A 27 -12.94 -15.66 10.49
CA ARG A 27 -12.45 -14.44 9.83
C ARG A 27 -13.59 -13.50 9.41
N THR A 28 -14.69 -14.03 8.87
CA THR A 28 -15.90 -13.22 8.54
C THR A 28 -16.58 -12.66 9.78
N LYS A 29 -16.43 -13.31 10.94
CA LYS A 29 -16.86 -12.78 12.25
C LYS A 29 -15.91 -11.74 12.85
N GLY A 30 -14.87 -11.33 12.12
CA GLY A 30 -13.92 -10.29 12.52
C GLY A 30 -12.77 -10.76 13.42
N VAL A 31 -12.62 -12.06 13.68
CA VAL A 31 -11.47 -12.58 14.46
C VAL A 31 -10.19 -12.36 13.66
N THR A 32 -9.14 -11.81 14.27
CA THR A 32 -7.85 -11.58 13.59
C THR A 32 -7.21 -12.89 13.11
N GLN A 33 -6.31 -12.84 12.12
CA GLN A 33 -5.57 -14.02 11.65
C GLN A 33 -4.85 -14.73 12.81
N GLU A 34 -4.22 -13.95 13.70
CA GLU A 34 -3.56 -14.44 14.92
C GLU A 34 -4.55 -15.08 15.92
N GLY A 35 -5.74 -14.49 16.08
CA GLY A 35 -6.78 -15.01 16.94
C GLY A 35 -7.38 -16.33 16.43
N VAL A 36 -7.52 -16.48 15.10
CA VAL A 36 -7.95 -17.74 14.48
C VAL A 36 -6.86 -18.80 14.61
N ALA A 37 -5.60 -18.44 14.35
CA ALA A 37 -4.43 -19.28 14.51
C ALA A 37 -4.38 -19.89 15.92
N ARG A 38 -4.46 -19.04 16.96
CA ARG A 38 -4.48 -19.49 18.36
C ARG A 38 -5.67 -20.38 18.69
N LYS A 39 -6.88 -20.02 18.23
CA LYS A 39 -8.11 -20.79 18.53
C LYS A 39 -8.15 -22.16 17.88
N LEU A 40 -7.56 -22.30 16.69
CA LEU A 40 -7.61 -23.53 15.91
C LEU A 40 -6.30 -24.32 15.91
N GLY A 41 -5.27 -23.83 16.62
CA GLY A 41 -3.97 -24.49 16.71
C GLY A 41 -3.22 -24.55 15.37
N VAL A 42 -3.38 -23.54 14.53
CA VAL A 42 -2.69 -23.40 13.24
C VAL A 42 -1.78 -22.18 13.24
N GLU A 43 -0.88 -22.07 12.27
CA GLU A 43 -0.02 -20.90 12.14
C GLU A 43 -0.78 -19.68 11.58
N ARG A 44 -0.44 -18.48 12.04
CA ARG A 44 -1.01 -17.23 11.49
C ARG A 44 -0.66 -17.06 10.01
N THR A 45 0.53 -17.46 9.61
CA THR A 45 0.99 -17.52 8.20
C THR A 45 0.13 -18.45 7.36
N PHE A 46 -0.31 -19.59 7.91
CA PHE A 46 -1.22 -20.51 7.23
C PHE A 46 -2.60 -19.86 6.99
N VAL A 47 -3.18 -19.20 8.00
CA VAL A 47 -4.46 -18.46 7.84
C VAL A 47 -4.33 -17.39 6.77
N SER A 48 -3.24 -16.60 6.78
CA SER A 48 -3.00 -15.58 5.76
C SER A 48 -2.86 -16.18 4.36
N ARG A 49 -2.10 -17.26 4.21
CA ARG A 49 -1.93 -17.94 2.91
C ARG A 49 -3.23 -18.53 2.41
N LEU A 50 -4.07 -19.08 3.28
CA LEU A 50 -5.38 -19.60 2.92
C LEU A 50 -6.30 -18.52 2.37
N GLU A 51 -6.33 -17.34 2.99
CA GLU A 51 -7.07 -16.18 2.46
C GLU A 51 -6.54 -15.78 1.08
N SER A 52 -5.21 -15.70 0.91
CA SER A 52 -4.59 -15.40 -0.38
C SER A 52 -4.86 -16.46 -1.46
N LEU A 53 -4.97 -17.74 -1.09
CA LEU A 53 -5.29 -18.83 -2.01
C LEU A 53 -6.73 -18.75 -2.56
N GLY A 54 -7.65 -18.15 -1.81
CA GLY A 54 -9.07 -18.00 -2.18
C GLY A 54 -9.47 -16.57 -2.56
N GLU A 55 -8.51 -15.67 -2.72
CA GLU A 55 -8.74 -14.26 -3.02
C GLU A 55 -9.24 -14.08 -4.48
N ILE A 56 -10.50 -13.69 -4.65
CA ILE A 56 -11.11 -13.43 -5.98
C ILE A 56 -10.98 -11.94 -6.38
N ARG A 57 -10.89 -11.02 -5.40
CA ARG A 57 -10.60 -9.58 -5.62
C ARG A 57 -9.87 -8.96 -4.43
N LYS A 58 -8.77 -8.24 -4.72
CA LYS A 58 -8.04 -7.31 -3.85
C LYS A 58 -7.89 -6.00 -4.62
N GLY A 59 -8.28 -4.85 -4.07
CA GLY A 59 -7.89 -3.57 -4.67
C GLY A 59 -6.39 -3.36 -4.48
N LYS A 60 -5.68 -2.82 -5.47
CA LYS A 60 -4.30 -2.37 -5.28
C LYS A 60 -4.30 -1.28 -4.19
N LYS A 61 -3.48 -1.42 -3.14
CA LYS A 61 -3.18 -0.32 -2.23
C LYS A 61 -2.34 0.71 -2.97
N ILE A 62 -2.86 1.92 -3.12
CA ILE A 62 -2.26 3.01 -3.87
C ILE A 62 -1.88 4.13 -2.89
N ALA A 63 -0.64 4.59 -2.99
CA ALA A 63 -0.16 5.78 -2.29
C ALA A 63 0.06 6.92 -3.28
N LEU A 64 -0.29 8.16 -2.91
CA LEU A 64 0.02 9.38 -3.65
C LEU A 64 0.98 10.25 -2.83
N ILE A 65 2.21 10.39 -3.31
CA ILE A 65 3.28 11.10 -2.60
C ILE A 65 3.81 12.22 -3.47
N GLY A 66 4.03 13.42 -2.92
CA GLY A 66 4.42 14.56 -3.74
C GLY A 66 4.86 15.80 -3.00
N PHE A 67 5.92 16.45 -3.49
CA PHE A 67 6.36 17.74 -2.96
C PHE A 67 7.33 18.46 -3.92
N PRO A 68 7.26 19.79 -4.08
CA PRO A 68 6.29 20.70 -3.46
C PRO A 68 5.02 20.93 -4.32
N ILE A 69 3.83 20.77 -3.74
CA ILE A 69 2.53 20.86 -4.43
C ILE A 69 1.75 22.09 -3.99
N LYS A 70 1.19 22.86 -4.95
CA LYS A 70 0.44 24.10 -4.67
C LYS A 70 -1.01 23.82 -4.29
N ASN A 71 -1.68 22.95 -5.03
CA ASN A 71 -3.09 22.57 -4.85
C ASN A 71 -3.21 21.24 -4.12
N LYS A 72 -2.48 21.08 -3.00
CA LYS A 72 -2.43 19.79 -2.31
C LYS A 72 -3.81 19.39 -1.76
N GLU A 73 -4.62 20.36 -1.33
CA GLU A 73 -5.96 20.12 -0.76
C GLU A 73 -6.90 19.55 -1.83
N GLU A 74 -6.89 20.13 -3.03
CA GLU A 74 -7.64 19.64 -4.20
C GLU A 74 -7.23 18.21 -4.56
N LEU A 75 -5.92 17.91 -4.59
CA LEU A 75 -5.44 16.57 -4.89
C LEU A 75 -5.74 15.57 -3.79
N THR A 76 -5.71 15.97 -2.52
CA THR A 76 -6.06 15.08 -1.40
C THR A 76 -7.52 14.68 -1.48
N LEU A 77 -8.44 15.64 -1.70
CA LEU A 77 -9.86 15.36 -1.87
C LEU A 77 -10.10 14.43 -3.06
N LEU A 78 -9.45 14.69 -4.20
CA LEU A 78 -9.55 13.81 -5.36
C LEU A 78 -9.01 12.40 -5.06
N ALA A 79 -7.90 12.29 -4.34
CA ALA A 79 -7.29 11.01 -3.98
C ALA A 79 -8.23 10.18 -3.10
N GLU A 80 -8.93 10.82 -2.16
CA GLU A 80 -9.97 10.19 -1.33
C GLU A 80 -11.14 9.68 -2.20
N GLU A 81 -11.67 10.52 -3.11
CA GLU A 81 -12.74 10.12 -4.05
C GLU A 81 -12.34 8.94 -4.95
N LEU A 82 -11.07 8.94 -5.38
CA LEU A 82 -10.49 7.89 -6.19
C LEU A 82 -10.04 6.67 -5.37
N GLY A 83 -10.30 6.63 -4.06
CA GLY A 83 -9.94 5.53 -3.16
C GLY A 83 -8.44 5.20 -3.18
N ILE A 84 -7.60 6.23 -3.01
CA ILE A 84 -6.16 6.12 -2.73
C ILE A 84 -5.99 6.06 -1.21
N GLU A 85 -5.34 5.01 -0.69
CA GLU A 85 -5.32 4.72 0.75
C GLU A 85 -4.32 5.55 1.56
N TYR A 86 -3.36 6.21 0.90
CA TYR A 86 -2.42 7.10 1.59
C TYR A 86 -1.99 8.27 0.72
N VAL A 87 -2.04 9.46 1.29
CA VAL A 87 -1.67 10.71 0.62
C VAL A 87 -0.66 11.47 1.49
N LEU A 88 0.51 11.79 0.91
CA LEU A 88 1.49 12.69 1.52
C LEU A 88 1.89 13.75 0.50
N LEU A 89 1.21 14.89 0.58
CA LEU A 89 1.45 16.04 -0.27
C LEU A 89 1.87 17.24 0.58
N LEU A 90 3.02 17.83 0.27
CA LEU A 90 3.53 19.00 1.00
C LEU A 90 3.69 20.18 0.06
N THR A 91 3.31 21.37 0.52
CA THR A 91 3.75 22.62 -0.08
C THR A 91 5.25 22.84 0.17
N GLN A 92 5.87 23.79 -0.53
CA GLN A 92 7.27 24.15 -0.26
C GLN A 92 7.46 24.65 1.18
N LYS A 93 6.51 25.41 1.73
CA LYS A 93 6.55 25.89 3.12
C LYS A 93 6.55 24.72 4.09
N GLU A 94 5.65 23.77 3.92
CA GLU A 94 5.52 22.60 4.80
C GLU A 94 6.71 21.67 4.68
N ARG A 95 7.27 21.50 3.48
CA ARG A 95 8.53 20.77 3.29
C ARG A 95 9.67 21.40 4.10
N PHE A 96 9.77 22.74 4.13
CA PHE A 96 10.75 23.41 4.96
C PHE A 96 10.47 23.23 6.45
N GLU A 97 9.21 23.33 6.88
CA GLU A 97 8.83 23.11 8.28
C GLU A 97 9.10 21.68 8.74
N PHE A 98 8.83 20.69 7.87
CA PHE A 98 9.08 19.27 8.10
C PHE A 98 10.55 19.00 8.40
N ILE A 99 11.46 19.73 7.77
CA ILE A 99 12.91 19.60 7.98
C ILE A 99 13.38 20.45 9.16
N LYS A 100 12.94 21.70 9.27
CA LYS A 100 13.47 22.67 10.23
C LYS A 100 13.05 22.42 11.68
N LYS A 101 11.86 21.87 11.91
CA LYS A 101 11.30 21.68 13.25
C LYS A 101 11.83 20.43 13.96
N LYS A 102 12.65 19.62 13.30
CA LYS A 102 13.08 18.29 13.77
C LYS A 102 14.58 18.22 13.95
N THR A 103 15.01 17.49 14.95
CA THR A 103 16.40 17.04 15.06
C THR A 103 16.71 16.05 13.92
N LYS A 104 18.00 15.83 13.67
CA LYS A 104 18.45 14.89 12.62
C LYS A 104 17.93 13.46 12.85
N SER A 105 17.91 13.00 14.10
CA SER A 105 17.42 11.69 14.48
C SER A 105 15.91 11.55 14.30
N GLU A 106 15.13 12.56 14.67
CA GLU A 106 13.68 12.56 14.48
C GLU A 106 13.31 12.54 12.99
N LEU A 107 13.97 13.39 12.19
CA LEU A 107 13.76 13.42 10.75
C LEU A 107 14.10 12.06 10.10
N PHE A 108 15.18 11.42 10.52
CA PHE A 108 15.58 10.12 10.02
C PHE A 108 14.55 9.03 10.36
N ASN A 109 14.10 8.96 11.62
CA ASN A 109 13.12 7.97 12.07
C ASN A 109 11.80 8.11 11.31
N GLU A 110 11.31 9.34 11.14
CA GLU A 110 10.05 9.58 10.44
C GLU A 110 10.14 9.27 8.94
N VAL A 111 11.29 9.56 8.30
CA VAL A 111 11.53 9.13 6.91
C VAL A 111 11.55 7.60 6.81
N MET A 112 12.17 6.90 7.76
CA MET A 112 12.16 5.44 7.80
C MET A 112 10.75 4.88 7.99
N GLU A 113 9.94 5.46 8.86
CA GLU A 113 8.54 5.08 9.04
C GLU A 113 7.72 5.26 7.75
N ILE A 114 7.93 6.37 7.02
CA ILE A 114 7.29 6.59 5.72
C ILE A 114 7.72 5.54 4.71
N ILE A 115 9.02 5.20 4.64
CA ILE A 115 9.54 4.18 3.72
C ILE A 115 8.94 2.81 4.04
N VAL A 116 8.95 2.40 5.32
CA VAL A 116 8.34 1.14 5.76
C VAL A 116 6.86 1.10 5.40
N LYS A 117 6.12 2.18 5.70
CA LYS A 117 4.71 2.28 5.34
C LYS A 117 4.47 2.15 3.84
N LEU A 118 5.26 2.82 3.02
CA LEU A 118 5.15 2.78 1.56
C LEU A 118 5.50 1.41 0.96
N SER A 119 6.33 0.62 1.64
CA SER A 119 6.68 -0.73 1.19
C SER A 119 5.50 -1.72 1.21
N ASP A 120 4.43 -1.42 1.96
CA ASP A 120 3.20 -2.22 2.04
C ASP A 120 2.17 -1.89 0.94
N PHE A 121 2.48 -0.95 0.03
CA PHE A 121 1.59 -0.52 -1.05
C PHE A 121 1.87 -1.30 -2.34
N ASP A 122 0.84 -1.56 -3.13
CA ASP A 122 1.00 -2.22 -4.44
C ASP A 122 1.46 -1.23 -5.52
N LEU A 123 1.16 0.06 -5.34
CA LEU A 123 1.50 1.14 -6.25
C LEU A 123 1.77 2.46 -5.50
N ILE A 124 2.81 3.17 -5.92
CA ILE A 124 3.12 4.52 -5.48
C ILE A 124 3.05 5.48 -6.67
N ILE A 125 2.16 6.46 -6.64
CA ILE A 125 2.15 7.59 -7.57
C ILE A 125 3.02 8.68 -6.94
N PHE A 126 4.16 8.99 -7.58
CA PHE A 126 5.13 9.93 -7.03
C PHE A 126 5.22 11.22 -7.88
N LEU A 127 4.83 12.35 -7.29
CA LEU A 127 4.94 13.69 -7.88
C LEU A 127 6.27 14.32 -7.47
N GLY A 128 7.27 14.22 -8.32
CA GLY A 128 8.65 14.63 -8.00
C GLY A 128 9.33 15.38 -9.13
N SER A 129 10.54 15.89 -8.84
CA SER A 129 11.36 16.45 -9.91
C SER A 129 11.93 15.33 -10.79
N ASP A 130 12.39 15.72 -11.99
CA ASP A 130 13.16 14.91 -12.92
C ASP A 130 14.27 14.06 -12.26
N MET A 131 15.01 14.62 -11.31
CA MET A 131 16.06 13.92 -10.57
C MET A 131 15.56 13.04 -9.42
N ARG A 132 14.36 13.29 -8.87
CA ARG A 132 13.86 12.58 -7.67
C ARG A 132 13.01 11.37 -8.03
N VAL A 133 12.28 11.43 -9.13
CA VAL A 133 11.49 10.30 -9.63
C VAL A 133 12.35 9.03 -9.77
N PRO A 134 13.50 9.04 -10.47
CA PRO A 134 14.33 7.84 -10.64
C PRO A 134 14.94 7.32 -9.33
N VAL A 135 15.09 8.17 -8.32
CA VAL A 135 15.59 7.76 -7.00
C VAL A 135 14.53 6.95 -6.27
N VAL A 136 13.28 7.42 -6.27
CA VAL A 136 12.16 6.71 -5.64
C VAL A 136 11.90 5.37 -6.31
N GLU A 137 11.95 5.33 -7.65
CA GLU A 137 11.81 4.09 -8.44
C GLU A 137 12.86 3.02 -8.10
N LYS A 138 14.06 3.43 -7.64
CA LYS A 138 15.12 2.51 -7.23
C LYS A 138 15.03 2.07 -5.77
N ILE A 139 14.40 2.87 -4.92
CA ILE A 139 14.26 2.57 -3.48
C ILE A 139 13.20 1.49 -3.26
N PHE A 140 12.11 1.57 -3.99
CA PHE A 140 10.96 0.69 -3.78
C PHE A 140 10.94 -0.45 -4.79
N SER A 141 10.74 -1.68 -4.31
CA SER A 141 10.49 -2.85 -5.17
C SER A 141 9.06 -2.93 -5.68
N VAL A 142 8.17 -2.07 -5.17
CA VAL A 142 6.76 -1.96 -5.58
C VAL A 142 6.65 -1.07 -6.83
N GLN A 143 5.52 -1.13 -7.54
CA GLN A 143 5.33 -0.31 -8.74
C GLN A 143 5.36 1.18 -8.35
N VAL A 144 6.17 1.97 -9.05
CA VAL A 144 6.18 3.44 -8.90
C VAL A 144 5.78 4.07 -10.24
N ILE A 145 4.82 4.98 -10.22
CA ILE A 145 4.46 5.85 -11.36
C ILE A 145 4.95 7.26 -11.03
N GLY A 146 6.08 7.63 -11.63
CA GLY A 146 6.65 8.96 -11.51
C GLY A 146 5.96 9.99 -12.40
N ILE A 147 5.52 11.11 -11.82
CA ILE A 147 5.08 12.30 -12.55
C ILE A 147 6.08 13.41 -12.31
N ILE A 148 6.76 13.83 -13.37
CA ILE A 148 7.71 14.94 -13.31
C ILE A 148 6.93 16.26 -13.19
N ILE A 149 7.15 16.97 -12.09
CA ILE A 149 6.48 18.25 -11.78
C ILE A 149 7.39 19.48 -11.98
N GLY A 150 8.67 19.25 -12.31
CA GLY A 150 9.65 20.30 -12.63
C GLY A 150 11.10 19.81 -12.56
N GLN A 151 12.03 20.70 -12.90
CA GLN A 151 13.47 20.43 -12.78
C GLN A 151 13.97 20.67 -11.36
N SER A 152 14.91 19.83 -10.91
CA SER A 152 15.59 20.01 -9.64
C SER A 152 16.60 21.17 -9.67
N PRO A 153 16.68 22.02 -8.63
CA PRO A 153 15.84 22.05 -7.45
C PRO A 153 14.52 22.81 -7.70
N ILE A 154 13.40 22.21 -7.29
CA ILE A 154 12.11 22.90 -7.31
C ILE A 154 12.06 23.91 -6.16
N LYS A 155 12.01 25.20 -6.49
CA LYS A 155 12.03 26.30 -5.52
C LYS A 155 10.65 26.73 -5.01
N ASN A 156 9.59 26.48 -5.78
CA ASN A 156 8.23 26.93 -5.48
C ASN A 156 7.23 25.78 -5.65
N SER A 157 6.16 25.77 -4.86
CA SER A 157 5.05 24.82 -5.00
C SER A 157 4.48 24.85 -6.42
N LYS A 158 4.28 23.66 -7.01
CA LYS A 158 3.77 23.49 -8.38
C LYS A 158 2.31 23.11 -8.37
N TYR A 159 1.51 23.76 -9.22
CA TYR A 159 0.14 23.35 -9.47
C TYR A 159 0.13 22.11 -10.34
N ILE A 160 -0.65 21.10 -9.97
CA ILE A 160 -0.77 19.83 -10.69
C ILE A 160 -2.21 19.70 -11.16
N ASN A 161 -2.40 19.51 -12.46
CA ASN A 161 -3.74 19.23 -13.00
C ASN A 161 -4.27 17.90 -12.42
N PRO A 162 -5.40 17.90 -11.68
CA PRO A 162 -5.98 16.69 -11.08
C PRO A 162 -6.35 15.61 -12.10
N GLU A 163 -6.63 16.00 -13.35
CA GLU A 163 -6.93 15.05 -14.44
C GLU A 163 -5.79 14.05 -14.66
N LYS A 164 -4.52 14.43 -14.41
CA LYS A 164 -3.39 13.50 -14.51
C LYS A 164 -3.53 12.31 -13.56
N ILE A 165 -4.02 12.56 -12.34
CA ILE A 165 -4.25 11.50 -11.34
C ILE A 165 -5.45 10.65 -11.77
N LYS A 166 -6.54 11.27 -12.23
CA LYS A 166 -7.72 10.55 -12.72
C LYS A 166 -7.40 9.61 -13.88
N GLU A 167 -6.62 10.07 -14.85
CA GLU A 167 -6.20 9.27 -15.99
C GLU A 167 -5.37 8.05 -15.58
N ILE A 168 -4.44 8.23 -14.64
CA ILE A 168 -3.64 7.15 -14.07
C ILE A 168 -4.56 6.15 -13.36
N MET A 169 -5.44 6.63 -12.49
CA MET A 169 -6.37 5.79 -11.73
C MET A 169 -7.34 5.01 -12.64
N LYS A 170 -7.83 5.63 -13.72
CA LYS A 170 -8.66 4.97 -14.74
C LYS A 170 -7.92 3.82 -15.43
N LYS A 171 -6.61 3.97 -15.70
CA LYS A 171 -5.78 2.92 -16.31
C LYS A 171 -5.42 1.78 -15.36
N ILE A 172 -5.45 2.01 -14.05
CA ILE A 172 -5.08 1.00 -13.03
C ILE A 172 -6.31 0.21 -12.56
N ARG A 173 -7.49 0.85 -12.55
CA ARG A 173 -8.75 0.25 -12.09
C ARG A 173 -9.54 -0.46 -13.20
N ASN A 174 -9.22 -0.18 -14.47
CA ASN A 174 -9.67 -0.96 -15.63
C ASN A 174 -8.68 -2.08 -15.94
#